data_AF-A0A8J1T8H1-F1
#
_entry.id   AF-A0A8J1T8H1-F1
#
_cell.length_a   1.000
_cell.length_b   1.000
_cell.length_c   1.000
_cell.angle_alpha   90.00
_cell.angle_beta   90.00
_cell.angle_gamma   90.00
#
_symmetry.space_group_name_H-M   'P 1'
#
loop_
_entity.id
_entity.type
_entity.pdbx_description
1 polymer ?
#
loop_
_entity_poly.entity_id
_entity_poly.type
_entity_poly.pdbx_seq_one_letter_code
_entity_poly.pdbx_strand_id
1 'polypeptide(L)'
;FIIPLPTNKENMFLFKCIILIFNVFYLAESHSWVNCVDYLEKNGEDYEHDLCRAYPREGERYVPKTGQFGRDTGYDSRPGTTGNACEFPRDDTKYTAAHPMAVYYPGQQFVITHPTKNHVADVRCTSKYIPDNGNELYIGPKDAQGTPTLAEFLNNPLADLGISPFGNNVPNAVTTTYPKEGFQNAPKFCENPDKALATNNVTLPDLEPGRYAILWIWRFNGNQDMYTTCWDADVVATKAERDAIYTQRALSTKPLIDVALGGKEVSDSADVVTTTTTTSANPQPEGGGTNSGGNTDLDSGSPNTNDANQTGNGATTAHHAFTCISFIIMLALVLTI
;
A
#
# COMPACT_ATOMS: atom_id res chain seq x y z
N PHE A 1 39.62 -2.34 -5.86
CA PHE A 1 40.28 -3.52 -5.25
C PHE A 1 39.73 -4.76 -5.94
N ILE A 2 40.56 -5.52 -6.66
CA ILE A 2 40.17 -6.76 -7.33
C ILE A 2 40.51 -7.89 -6.37
N ILE A 3 39.50 -8.56 -5.82
CA ILE A 3 39.71 -9.75 -4.99
C ILE A 3 39.88 -10.94 -5.94
N PRO A 4 41.00 -11.69 -5.88
CA PRO A 4 41.22 -12.84 -6.76
C PRO A 4 40.20 -13.95 -6.47
N LEU A 5 39.61 -14.50 -7.53
CA LEU A 5 38.67 -15.61 -7.42
C LEU A 5 39.39 -16.89 -6.96
N PRO A 6 38.86 -17.62 -5.96
CA PRO A 6 39.48 -18.85 -5.50
C PRO A 6 39.38 -19.96 -6.55
N THR A 7 40.46 -20.72 -6.73
CA THR A 7 40.61 -21.72 -7.81
C THR A 7 40.32 -23.17 -7.40
N ASN A 8 40.17 -23.46 -6.10
CA ASN A 8 39.83 -24.81 -5.63
C ASN A 8 38.32 -24.93 -5.32
N LYS A 9 37.77 -26.15 -5.48
CA LYS A 9 36.32 -26.40 -5.41
C LYS A 9 35.71 -26.10 -4.03
N GLU A 10 36.47 -26.27 -2.96
CA GLU A 10 36.01 -26.01 -1.58
C GLU A 10 35.90 -24.51 -1.28
N ASN A 11 36.88 -23.71 -1.70
CA ASN A 11 36.84 -22.25 -1.54
C ASN A 11 35.78 -21.62 -2.45
N MET A 12 35.45 -22.24 -3.59
CA MET A 12 34.37 -21.79 -4.46
C MET A 12 32.98 -22.05 -3.85
N PHE A 13 32.80 -23.10 -3.06
CA PHE A 13 31.56 -23.36 -2.33
C PHE A 13 31.36 -22.36 -1.19
N LEU A 14 32.39 -22.13 -0.38
CA LEU A 14 32.36 -21.14 0.70
C LEU A 14 32.11 -19.71 0.16
N PHE A 15 32.74 -19.34 -0.96
CA PHE A 15 32.51 -18.06 -1.63
C PHE A 15 31.07 -17.91 -2.15
N LYS A 16 30.47 -18.98 -2.70
CA LYS A 16 29.05 -18.98 -3.10
C LYS A 16 28.11 -18.86 -1.90
N CYS A 17 28.41 -19.53 -0.78
CA CYS A 17 27.66 -19.38 0.46
C CYS A 17 27.78 -17.96 1.02
N ILE A 18 28.96 -17.35 1.01
CA ILE A 18 29.17 -15.95 1.42
C ILE A 18 28.39 -15.00 0.50
N ILE A 19 28.42 -15.18 -0.83
CA ILE A 19 27.60 -14.38 -1.75
C ILE A 19 26.11 -14.58 -1.48
N LEU A 20 25.64 -15.81 -1.29
CA LEU A 20 24.25 -16.10 -0.97
C LEU A 20 23.83 -15.44 0.35
N ILE A 21 24.69 -15.51 1.37
CA ILE A 21 24.50 -14.88 2.67
C ILE A 21 24.48 -13.35 2.55
N PHE A 22 25.40 -12.75 1.80
CA PHE A 22 25.40 -11.30 1.54
C PHE A 22 24.18 -10.85 0.71
N ASN A 23 23.64 -11.69 -0.18
CA ASN A 23 22.39 -11.39 -0.90
C ASN A 23 21.14 -11.58 -0.03
N VAL A 24 21.16 -12.51 0.93
CA VAL A 24 20.08 -12.70 1.92
C VAL A 24 20.08 -11.59 2.98
N PHE A 25 21.24 -10.97 3.24
CA PHE A 25 21.39 -9.83 4.16
C PHE A 25 21.27 -8.44 3.53
N TYR A 26 20.97 -8.35 2.22
CA TYR A 26 20.15 -7.23 1.76
C TYR A 26 18.74 -7.49 2.29
N LEU A 27 18.59 -7.28 3.60
CA LEU A 27 17.32 -7.12 4.25
C LEU A 27 16.60 -6.08 3.41
N ALA A 28 15.56 -6.53 2.70
CA ALA A 28 14.55 -5.68 2.13
C ALA A 28 13.85 -5.03 3.33
N GLU A 29 14.52 -4.08 3.94
CA GLU A 29 13.92 -3.22 4.93
C GLU A 29 12.92 -2.40 4.13
N SER A 30 11.67 -2.82 4.25
CA SER A 30 10.58 -2.05 3.75
C SER A 30 10.55 -0.76 4.55
N HIS A 31 10.41 0.35 3.84
CA HIS A 31 10.27 1.68 4.42
C HIS A 31 9.08 2.28 3.69
N SER A 32 8.08 2.76 4.41
CA SER A 32 6.95 3.40 3.76
C SER A 32 6.28 4.39 4.68
N TRP A 33 5.70 5.41 4.06
CA TRP A 33 5.04 6.51 4.73
C TRP A 33 4.12 7.21 3.73
N VAL A 34 3.13 7.92 4.26
CA VAL A 34 2.29 8.79 3.44
C VAL A 34 3.02 10.09 3.15
N ASN A 35 3.12 10.46 1.87
CA ASN A 35 3.78 11.67 1.39
C ASN A 35 2.82 12.87 1.29
N CYS A 36 1.55 12.61 0.95
CA CYS A 36 0.49 13.59 0.83
C CYS A 36 -0.82 12.98 1.30
N VAL A 37 -1.67 13.73 1.99
CA VAL A 37 -2.95 13.25 2.53
C VAL A 37 -4.17 13.85 1.83
N ASP A 38 -3.95 14.77 0.89
CA ASP A 38 -5.01 15.34 0.04
C ASP A 38 -4.43 15.71 -1.34
N TYR A 39 -4.15 14.70 -2.15
CA TYR A 39 -3.60 14.83 -3.49
C TYR A 39 -4.71 14.97 -4.55
N LEU A 40 -4.45 15.70 -5.63
CA LEU A 40 -5.46 16.02 -6.65
C LEU A 40 -5.65 14.95 -7.73
N GLU A 41 -4.82 13.91 -7.76
CA GLU A 41 -4.92 12.87 -8.79
C GLU A 41 -5.10 11.49 -8.17
N LYS A 42 -6.18 10.84 -8.56
CA LYS A 42 -6.38 9.41 -8.35
C LYS A 42 -5.73 8.65 -9.50
N ASN A 43 -5.05 7.54 -9.18
CA ASN A 43 -4.32 6.73 -10.14
C ASN A 43 -3.23 7.53 -10.89
N GLY A 44 -2.67 8.54 -10.23
CA GLY A 44 -1.61 9.38 -10.77
C GLY A 44 -0.38 8.57 -11.16
N GLU A 45 0.30 9.01 -12.22
CA GLU A 45 1.49 8.34 -12.74
C GLU A 45 2.78 8.85 -12.11
N ASP A 46 2.88 10.18 -11.93
CA ASP A 46 4.05 10.89 -11.43
C ASP A 46 3.63 11.81 -10.28
N TYR A 47 4.51 11.97 -9.29
CA TYR A 47 4.25 12.86 -8.16
C TYR A 47 4.67 14.30 -8.48
N GLU A 48 3.72 15.21 -8.32
CA GLU A 48 3.90 16.65 -8.48
C GLU A 48 3.58 17.36 -7.17
N HIS A 49 4.55 18.08 -6.61
CA HIS A 49 4.39 18.72 -5.30
C HIS A 49 3.20 19.69 -5.23
N ASP A 50 2.90 20.36 -6.35
CA ASP A 50 1.82 21.35 -6.43
C ASP A 50 0.41 20.73 -6.43
N LEU A 51 0.32 19.41 -6.63
CA LEU A 51 -0.95 18.68 -6.56
C LEU A 51 -1.26 18.20 -5.14
N CYS A 52 -0.34 18.37 -4.20
CA CYS A 52 -0.57 18.06 -2.80
C CYS A 52 -1.09 19.26 -2.01
N ARG A 53 -2.32 19.14 -1.48
CA ARG A 53 -2.98 20.22 -0.72
C ARG A 53 -2.73 20.15 0.78
N ALA A 54 -2.40 18.98 1.31
CA ALA A 54 -2.23 18.77 2.75
C ALA A 54 -1.24 17.65 3.07
N TYR A 55 -0.62 17.77 4.24
CA TYR A 55 0.53 16.96 4.63
C TYR A 55 0.31 16.24 5.96
N PRO A 56 1.05 15.14 6.20
CA PRO A 56 1.06 14.49 7.50
C PRO A 56 1.87 15.27 8.55
N ARG A 57 1.82 14.82 9.81
CA ARG A 57 2.52 15.45 10.93
C ARG A 57 4.02 15.57 10.66
N GLU A 58 4.64 16.70 10.96
CA GLU A 58 6.07 16.95 10.66
C GLU A 58 6.41 16.90 9.14
N GLY A 59 5.40 17.07 8.27
CA GLY A 59 5.58 16.94 6.83
C GLY A 59 6.62 17.89 6.24
N GLU A 60 6.81 19.08 6.80
CA GLU A 60 7.84 20.01 6.32
C GLU A 60 9.26 19.45 6.44
N ARG A 61 9.51 18.66 7.49
CA ARG A 61 10.81 18.05 7.75
C ARG A 61 11.04 16.79 6.91
N TYR A 62 10.02 15.94 6.82
CA TYR A 62 10.18 14.58 6.28
C TYR A 62 9.69 14.42 4.84
N VAL A 63 8.75 15.26 4.39
CA VAL A 63 8.26 15.27 3.00
C VAL A 63 8.34 16.70 2.42
N PRO A 64 9.55 17.29 2.37
CA PRO A 64 9.72 18.68 1.95
C PRO A 64 9.31 18.86 0.48
N LYS A 65 8.63 19.97 0.18
CA LYS A 65 8.24 20.35 -1.20
C LYS A 65 9.42 20.57 -2.14
N THR A 66 10.60 20.85 -1.59
CA THR A 66 11.85 21.04 -2.34
C THR A 66 12.66 19.74 -2.47
N GLY A 67 12.21 18.65 -1.85
CA GLY A 67 12.88 17.36 -1.89
C GLY A 67 12.42 16.51 -3.05
N GLN A 68 13.10 15.38 -3.26
CA GLN A 68 12.64 14.35 -4.18
C GLN A 68 11.52 13.52 -3.51
N PHE A 69 10.45 13.23 -4.24
CA PHE A 69 9.43 12.30 -3.79
C PHE A 69 10.02 10.93 -3.42
N GLY A 70 9.53 10.35 -2.32
CA GLY A 70 9.99 9.06 -1.80
C GLY A 70 11.45 9.00 -1.30
N ARG A 71 12.15 10.14 -1.23
CA ARG A 71 13.49 10.20 -0.61
C ARG A 71 13.40 9.68 0.81
N ASP A 72 14.34 8.82 1.19
CA ASP A 72 14.41 8.37 2.57
C ASP A 72 14.84 9.49 3.51
N THR A 73 13.99 9.73 4.51
CA THR A 73 14.19 10.75 5.54
C THR A 73 14.07 10.16 6.94
N GLY A 74 13.93 8.84 7.07
CA GLY A 74 13.61 8.19 8.35
C GLY A 74 12.17 8.46 8.82
N TYR A 75 11.20 8.51 7.89
CA TYR A 75 9.77 8.77 8.20
C TYR A 75 8.94 7.46 8.21
N ASP A 76 9.62 6.34 8.25
CA ASP A 76 9.16 4.96 8.14
C ASP A 76 8.87 4.36 9.52
N SER A 77 7.93 4.97 10.24
CA SER A 77 7.49 4.49 11.55
C SER A 77 7.00 3.05 11.51
N ARG A 78 7.59 2.18 12.34
CA ARG A 78 7.24 0.75 12.48
C ARG A 78 6.89 0.40 13.93
N PRO A 79 5.70 0.76 14.42
CA PRO A 79 5.38 0.62 15.83
C PRO A 79 5.11 -0.82 16.28
N GLY A 80 5.00 -1.77 15.36
CA GLY A 80 4.52 -3.12 15.68
C GLY A 80 3.12 -3.06 16.31
N THR A 81 2.77 -4.07 17.11
CA THR A 81 1.41 -4.18 17.70
C THR A 81 1.24 -3.48 19.05
N THR A 82 2.32 -2.99 19.67
CA THR A 82 2.28 -2.37 21.01
C THR A 82 2.94 -1.00 21.08
N GLY A 83 3.56 -0.53 19.99
CA GLY A 83 4.18 0.80 19.92
C GLY A 83 3.18 1.93 19.74
N ASN A 84 3.72 3.15 19.68
CA ASN A 84 2.93 4.35 19.43
C ASN A 84 2.39 4.36 18.00
N ALA A 85 1.08 4.48 17.81
CA ALA A 85 0.47 4.52 16.48
C ALA A 85 1.09 5.60 15.57
N CYS A 86 1.28 6.79 16.14
CA CYS A 86 1.96 7.90 15.48
C CYS A 86 3.37 8.04 16.04
N GLU A 87 4.37 8.11 15.18
CA GLU A 87 5.74 8.44 15.56
C GLU A 87 5.83 9.81 16.25
N PHE A 88 5.10 10.79 15.69
CA PHE A 88 5.05 12.14 16.21
C PHE A 88 3.74 12.39 16.97
N PRO A 89 3.82 12.98 18.18
CA PRO A 89 2.64 13.42 18.88
C PRO A 89 1.92 14.51 18.08
N ARG A 90 0.66 14.71 18.41
CA ARG A 90 -0.13 15.81 17.88
C ARG A 90 0.47 17.13 18.33
N ASP A 91 0.81 17.97 17.36
CA ASP A 91 1.29 19.33 17.58
C ASP A 91 0.87 20.17 16.37
N ASP A 92 -0.20 20.96 16.56
CA ASP A 92 -0.79 21.76 15.49
C ASP A 92 0.20 22.84 14.99
N THR A 93 1.24 23.19 15.76
CA THR A 93 2.27 24.16 15.36
C THR A 93 3.23 23.61 14.30
N LYS A 94 3.19 22.30 14.02
CA LYS A 94 4.00 21.64 12.98
C LYS A 94 3.40 21.71 11.59
N TYR A 95 2.17 22.20 11.47
CA TYR A 95 1.57 22.52 10.19
C TYR A 95 1.87 23.96 9.83
N THR A 96 2.49 24.16 8.67
CA THR A 96 2.89 25.48 8.19
C THR A 96 2.09 25.87 6.95
N ALA A 97 2.25 27.10 6.46
CA ALA A 97 1.62 27.51 5.20
C ALA A 97 2.10 26.66 4.01
N ALA A 98 3.36 26.20 4.05
CA ALA A 98 3.92 25.32 3.02
C ALA A 98 3.42 23.88 3.18
N HIS A 99 3.23 23.41 4.41
CA HIS A 99 2.77 22.06 4.76
C HIS A 99 1.52 22.10 5.64
N PRO A 100 0.37 22.51 5.08
CA PRO A 100 -0.83 22.74 5.87
C PRO A 100 -1.52 21.42 6.26
N MET A 101 -2.28 21.49 7.34
CA MET A 101 -3.21 20.45 7.76
C MET A 101 -4.35 20.27 6.76
N ALA A 102 -4.83 19.04 6.62
CA ALA A 102 -5.97 18.74 5.77
C ALA A 102 -7.26 19.39 6.27
N VAL A 103 -8.13 19.76 5.33
CA VAL A 103 -9.49 20.17 5.61
C VAL A 103 -10.42 19.38 4.71
N TYR A 104 -11.33 18.62 5.31
CA TYR A 104 -12.27 17.77 4.60
C TYR A 104 -13.72 18.14 4.89
N TYR A 105 -14.66 17.59 4.12
CA TYR A 105 -16.09 17.60 4.42
C TYR A 105 -16.68 16.20 4.22
N PRO A 106 -17.80 15.88 4.89
CA PRO A 106 -18.54 14.64 4.68
C PRO A 106 -18.80 14.32 3.20
N GLY A 107 -18.53 13.08 2.80
CA GLY A 107 -18.71 12.63 1.41
C GLY A 107 -17.62 13.06 0.43
N GLN A 108 -16.63 13.85 0.86
CA GLN A 108 -15.46 14.18 0.04
C GLN A 108 -14.68 12.91 -0.32
N GLN A 109 -14.25 12.78 -1.58
CA GLN A 109 -13.17 11.86 -1.92
C GLN A 109 -11.81 12.55 -1.76
N PHE A 110 -10.90 11.97 -0.98
CA PHE A 110 -9.51 12.43 -0.86
C PHE A 110 -8.54 11.32 -1.26
N VAL A 111 -7.34 11.72 -1.68
CA VAL A 111 -6.28 10.79 -2.10
C VAL A 111 -5.06 10.94 -1.21
N ILE A 112 -4.59 9.80 -0.70
CA ILE A 112 -3.27 9.69 -0.09
C ILE A 112 -2.26 9.19 -1.12
N THR A 113 -1.01 9.60 -0.95
CA THR A 113 0.10 9.16 -1.79
C THR A 113 1.23 8.61 -0.95
N HIS A 114 1.96 7.65 -1.48
CA HIS A 114 3.14 7.08 -0.84
C HIS A 114 4.11 6.56 -1.91
N PRO A 115 5.41 6.50 -1.62
CA PRO A 115 6.37 5.88 -2.51
C PRO A 115 6.28 4.34 -2.41
N THR A 116 6.49 3.65 -3.53
CA THR A 116 6.42 2.19 -3.57
C THR A 116 7.58 1.48 -2.89
N LYS A 117 8.78 2.07 -2.87
CA LYS A 117 9.94 1.57 -2.13
C LYS A 117 10.34 0.13 -2.49
N ASN A 118 10.13 -0.24 -3.75
CA ASN A 118 10.31 -1.58 -4.33
C ASN A 118 9.24 -2.62 -3.93
N HIS A 119 8.19 -2.23 -3.20
CA HIS A 119 7.16 -3.13 -2.67
C HIS A 119 5.91 -3.23 -3.55
N VAL A 120 6.10 -3.53 -4.84
CA VAL A 120 4.99 -3.85 -5.76
C VAL A 120 5.24 -5.17 -6.45
N ALA A 121 4.23 -6.03 -6.45
CA ALA A 121 4.16 -7.23 -7.23
C ALA A 121 3.88 -6.86 -8.69
N ASP A 122 4.93 -6.91 -9.51
CA ASP A 122 4.86 -6.70 -10.96
C ASP A 122 5.91 -7.56 -11.65
N VAL A 123 5.48 -8.59 -12.37
CA VAL A 123 6.42 -9.54 -13.01
C VAL A 123 7.26 -8.92 -14.14
N ARG A 124 7.00 -7.68 -14.56
CA ARG A 124 7.82 -6.99 -15.57
C ARG A 124 9.16 -6.51 -15.02
N CYS A 125 9.24 -6.24 -13.72
CA CYS A 125 10.43 -5.65 -13.10
C CYS A 125 10.76 -6.16 -11.69
N THR A 126 9.84 -6.84 -11.00
CA THR A 126 10.08 -7.53 -9.72
C THR A 126 9.64 -8.99 -9.80
N SER A 127 8.67 -9.40 -8.98
CA SER A 127 8.08 -10.74 -8.97
C SER A 127 6.65 -10.65 -8.47
N LYS A 128 5.87 -11.72 -8.67
CA LYS A 128 4.52 -11.81 -8.12
C LYS A 128 4.48 -12.10 -6.61
N TYR A 129 5.62 -12.22 -5.94
CA TYR A 129 5.70 -12.64 -4.52
C TYR A 129 5.89 -11.49 -3.55
N ILE A 130 5.78 -10.23 -4.02
CA ILE A 130 5.91 -9.07 -3.15
C ILE A 130 4.65 -8.94 -2.30
N PRO A 131 4.75 -9.14 -0.97
CA PRO A 131 3.58 -9.17 -0.10
C PRO A 131 2.84 -7.84 -0.02
N ASP A 132 1.54 -7.94 0.25
CA ASP A 132 0.69 -6.87 0.76
C ASP A 132 -0.34 -7.54 1.67
N ASN A 133 -0.37 -7.22 2.95
CA ASN A 133 -1.24 -7.89 3.93
C ASN A 133 -2.31 -6.97 4.51
N GLY A 134 -2.44 -5.74 4.00
CA GLY A 134 -3.47 -4.80 4.42
C GLY A 134 -3.01 -3.37 4.27
N ASN A 135 -3.92 -2.51 3.85
CA ASN A 135 -3.71 -1.09 3.71
C ASN A 135 -4.96 -0.38 4.24
N GLU A 136 -4.89 0.18 5.44
CA GLU A 136 -6.08 0.61 6.17
C GLU A 136 -5.92 2.03 6.71
N LEU A 137 -7.06 2.74 6.82
CA LEU A 137 -7.17 4.00 7.54
C LEU A 137 -8.02 3.81 8.79
N TYR A 138 -7.60 4.45 9.87
CA TYR A 138 -8.31 4.53 11.14
C TYR A 138 -8.45 5.98 11.57
N ILE A 139 -9.47 6.28 12.38
CA ILE A 139 -9.76 7.63 12.83
C ILE A 139 -9.83 7.70 14.36
N GLY A 140 -9.26 8.76 14.93
CA GLY A 140 -9.30 9.02 16.36
C GLY A 140 -10.63 9.66 16.81
N PRO A 141 -10.86 9.77 18.13
CA PRO A 141 -12.00 10.51 18.65
C PRO A 141 -11.98 11.98 18.21
N LYS A 142 -13.17 12.54 17.97
CA LYS A 142 -13.34 13.96 17.65
C LYS A 142 -12.78 14.84 18.78
N ASP A 143 -12.03 15.88 18.40
CA ASP A 143 -11.45 16.89 19.29
C ASP A 143 -10.59 16.32 20.44
N ALA A 144 -9.98 15.16 20.20
CA ALA A 144 -9.05 14.55 21.14
C ALA A 144 -7.89 15.52 21.46
N GLN A 145 -7.60 15.68 22.75
CA GLN A 145 -6.57 16.61 23.25
C GLN A 145 -5.13 16.10 23.05
N GLY A 146 -4.96 14.87 22.58
CA GLY A 146 -3.66 14.23 22.39
C GLY A 146 -3.70 13.24 21.23
N THR A 147 -2.62 12.48 21.09
CA THR A 147 -2.54 11.40 20.10
C THR A 147 -3.25 10.16 20.61
N PRO A 148 -4.28 9.65 19.90
CA PRO A 148 -4.89 8.38 20.26
C PRO A 148 -3.86 7.25 20.23
N THR A 149 -4.03 6.30 21.14
CA THR A 149 -3.27 5.05 21.17
C THR A 149 -3.61 4.18 19.95
N LEU A 150 -2.75 3.21 19.64
CA LEU A 150 -3.01 2.25 18.58
C LEU A 150 -4.33 1.50 18.81
N ALA A 151 -4.62 1.10 20.04
CA ALA A 151 -5.88 0.42 20.37
C ALA A 151 -7.11 1.31 20.11
N GLU A 152 -7.05 2.60 20.42
CA GLU A 152 -8.15 3.54 20.15
C GLU A 152 -8.38 3.73 18.64
N PHE A 153 -7.31 3.82 17.84
CA PHE A 153 -7.43 3.84 16.38
C PHE A 153 -8.03 2.55 15.84
N LEU A 154 -7.50 1.38 16.23
CA LEU A 154 -7.95 0.09 15.73
C LEU A 154 -9.42 -0.22 16.02
N ASN A 155 -10.01 0.41 17.03
CA ASN A 155 -11.45 0.32 17.33
C ASN A 155 -12.34 1.17 16.41
N ASN A 156 -11.76 2.05 15.59
CA ASN A 156 -12.46 3.01 14.75
C ASN A 156 -11.91 3.00 13.31
N PRO A 157 -12.16 1.93 12.53
CA PRO A 157 -11.76 1.87 11.13
C PRO A 157 -12.47 2.97 10.32
N LEU A 158 -11.69 3.70 9.53
CA LEU A 158 -12.17 4.73 8.61
C LEU A 158 -12.37 4.15 7.21
N ALA A 159 -11.40 3.39 6.72
CA ALA A 159 -11.45 2.76 5.40
C ALA A 159 -10.52 1.53 5.32
N ASP A 160 -10.94 0.54 4.55
CA ASP A 160 -10.08 -0.56 4.10
C ASP A 160 -9.77 -0.32 2.61
N LEU A 161 -8.48 -0.11 2.29
CA LEU A 161 -8.00 0.14 0.94
C LEU A 161 -7.71 -1.17 0.19
N GLY A 162 -7.84 -2.31 0.86
CA GLY A 162 -7.71 -3.64 0.31
C GLY A 162 -6.29 -4.21 0.36
N ILE A 163 -6.10 -5.29 -0.40
CA ILE A 163 -4.86 -6.05 -0.49
C ILE A 163 -4.55 -6.28 -1.96
N SER A 164 -3.37 -5.86 -2.41
CA SER A 164 -2.87 -6.22 -3.74
C SER A 164 -2.64 -7.72 -3.87
N PRO A 165 -3.13 -8.39 -4.93
CA PRO A 165 -2.91 -9.82 -5.12
C PRO A 165 -1.41 -10.17 -5.30
N PHE A 166 -0.92 -11.12 -4.51
CA PHE A 166 0.44 -11.68 -4.63
C PHE A 166 0.44 -13.21 -4.42
N GLY A 167 1.50 -13.88 -4.87
CA GLY A 167 1.76 -15.30 -4.64
C GLY A 167 1.68 -16.20 -5.88
N ASN A 168 1.89 -17.50 -5.66
CA ASN A 168 1.98 -18.50 -6.73
C ASN A 168 0.73 -18.56 -7.63
N ASN A 169 -0.44 -18.38 -7.03
CA ASN A 169 -1.73 -18.55 -7.70
C ASN A 169 -2.21 -17.29 -8.42
N VAL A 170 -1.47 -16.18 -8.33
CA VAL A 170 -1.83 -14.92 -9.00
C VAL A 170 -1.34 -14.94 -10.44
N PRO A 171 -2.22 -14.77 -11.45
CA PRO A 171 -1.82 -14.65 -12.84
C PRO A 171 -0.96 -13.41 -13.06
N ASN A 172 0.05 -13.52 -13.93
CA ASN A 172 0.95 -12.41 -14.27
C ASN A 172 0.17 -11.15 -14.71
N ALA A 173 -0.89 -11.30 -15.51
CA ALA A 173 -1.70 -10.18 -15.97
C ALA A 173 -2.32 -9.36 -14.84
N VAL A 174 -2.67 -9.98 -13.71
CA VAL A 174 -3.19 -9.27 -12.53
C VAL A 174 -2.11 -8.38 -11.92
N THR A 175 -0.88 -8.88 -11.82
CA THR A 175 0.26 -8.12 -11.28
C THR A 175 0.71 -6.96 -12.17
N THR A 176 0.27 -6.91 -13.43
CA THR A 176 0.65 -5.86 -14.39
C THR A 176 -0.49 -4.90 -14.73
N THR A 177 -1.67 -5.07 -14.11
CA THR A 177 -2.86 -4.26 -14.38
C THR A 177 -3.07 -3.25 -13.26
N TYR A 178 -3.43 -2.02 -13.63
CA TYR A 178 -3.76 -0.92 -12.74
C TYR A 178 -5.13 -0.34 -13.13
N PRO A 179 -5.89 0.23 -12.19
CA PRO A 179 -5.56 0.41 -10.78
C PRO A 179 -5.53 -0.91 -9.98
N LYS A 180 -4.76 -0.93 -8.90
CA LYS A 180 -4.71 -2.04 -7.93
C LYS A 180 -5.38 -1.65 -6.62
N GLU A 181 -5.93 -2.63 -5.91
CA GLU A 181 -6.30 -2.47 -4.51
C GLU A 181 -5.05 -2.49 -3.62
N GLY A 182 -5.18 -2.03 -2.38
CA GLY A 182 -4.12 -2.09 -1.39
C GLY A 182 -2.96 -1.13 -1.67
N PHE A 183 -1.77 -1.49 -1.20
CA PHE A 183 -0.60 -0.60 -1.21
C PHE A 183 -0.05 -0.34 -2.61
N GLN A 184 -0.23 -1.27 -3.54
CA GLN A 184 0.62 -1.36 -4.72
C GLN A 184 0.07 -0.62 -5.95
N ASN A 185 -0.89 0.31 -5.79
CA ASN A 185 -1.51 1.06 -6.88
C ASN A 185 -0.59 2.16 -7.47
N ALA A 186 0.46 1.73 -8.16
CA ALA A 186 1.49 2.56 -8.78
C ALA A 186 1.71 2.22 -10.27
N PRO A 187 1.00 2.87 -11.21
CA PRO A 187 1.03 2.52 -12.64
C PRO A 187 2.44 2.53 -13.27
N LYS A 188 3.29 3.46 -12.85
CA LYS A 188 4.69 3.62 -13.32
C LYS A 188 5.73 2.91 -12.45
N PHE A 189 5.32 1.92 -11.65
CA PHE A 189 6.23 1.21 -10.75
C PHE A 189 7.52 0.74 -11.43
N CYS A 190 7.43 0.10 -12.60
CA CYS A 190 8.62 -0.44 -13.27
C CYS A 190 9.57 0.60 -13.87
N GLU A 191 9.19 1.88 -13.90
CA GLU A 191 10.07 2.95 -14.35
C GLU A 191 11.01 3.42 -13.23
N ASN A 192 10.52 3.43 -11.99
CA ASN A 192 11.31 3.73 -10.80
C ASN A 192 10.77 2.98 -9.57
N PRO A 193 11.15 1.70 -9.40
CA PRO A 193 10.57 0.85 -8.34
C PRO A 193 10.69 1.42 -6.93
N ASP A 194 11.73 2.20 -6.66
CA ASP A 194 11.98 2.81 -5.35
C ASP A 194 11.08 4.04 -5.10
N LYS A 195 10.82 4.86 -6.12
CA LYS A 195 10.16 6.18 -5.97
C LYS A 195 8.86 6.35 -6.76
N ALA A 196 8.32 5.30 -7.36
CA ALA A 196 7.07 5.43 -8.12
C ALA A 196 5.93 5.89 -7.21
N LEU A 197 5.07 6.75 -7.76
CA LEU A 197 3.88 7.23 -7.09
C LEU A 197 2.87 6.08 -6.95
N ALA A 198 2.48 5.78 -5.72
CA ALA A 198 1.28 5.02 -5.44
C ALA A 198 0.19 5.94 -4.90
N THR A 199 -1.06 5.65 -5.26
CA THR A 199 -2.23 6.43 -4.81
C THR A 199 -3.33 5.55 -4.26
N ASN A 200 -3.94 5.97 -3.16
CA ASN A 200 -5.19 5.38 -2.67
C ASN A 200 -6.21 6.48 -2.40
N ASN A 201 -7.47 6.22 -2.73
CA ASN A 201 -8.56 7.17 -2.54
C ASN A 201 -9.59 6.65 -1.54
N VAL A 202 -10.13 7.54 -0.72
CA VAL A 202 -11.17 7.25 0.27
C VAL A 202 -12.27 8.29 0.18
N THR A 203 -13.51 7.84 0.30
CA THR A 203 -14.64 8.73 0.54
C THR A 203 -14.82 8.90 2.04
N LEU A 204 -14.72 10.13 2.54
CA LEU A 204 -14.94 10.43 3.95
C LEU A 204 -16.40 10.12 4.31
N PRO A 205 -16.67 9.32 5.36
CA PRO A 205 -18.03 9.06 5.80
C PRO A 205 -18.69 10.32 6.35
N ASP A 206 -19.97 10.21 6.70
CA ASP A 206 -20.68 11.28 7.40
C ASP A 206 -20.07 11.48 8.80
N LEU A 207 -19.28 12.54 8.94
CA LEU A 207 -18.58 12.91 10.16
C LEU A 207 -19.03 14.29 10.62
N GLU A 208 -19.28 14.41 11.92
CA GLU A 208 -19.56 15.71 12.54
C GLU A 208 -18.38 16.66 12.33
N PRO A 209 -18.63 17.96 12.11
CA PRO A 209 -17.57 18.96 12.09
C PRO A 209 -16.75 18.95 13.39
N GLY A 210 -15.43 19.05 13.22
CA GLY A 210 -14.47 18.98 14.31
C GLY A 210 -13.10 18.49 13.82
N ARG A 211 -12.16 18.39 14.76
CA ARG A 211 -10.80 17.96 14.47
C ARG A 211 -10.63 16.48 14.74
N TYR A 212 -10.02 15.78 13.80
CA TYR A 212 -9.72 14.35 13.90
C TYR A 212 -8.24 14.08 13.66
N ALA A 213 -7.72 13.05 14.31
CA ALA A 213 -6.46 12.42 13.91
C ALA A 213 -6.80 11.21 13.02
N ILE A 214 -6.06 11.01 11.94
CA ILE A 214 -6.18 9.87 11.05
C ILE A 214 -4.86 9.12 11.03
N LEU A 215 -4.94 7.79 11.11
CA LEU A 215 -3.82 6.88 11.07
C LEU A 215 -3.93 6.03 9.80
N TRP A 216 -2.89 6.07 8.98
CA TRP A 216 -2.67 5.08 7.93
C TRP A 216 -1.81 3.94 8.46
N ILE A 217 -2.20 2.71 8.15
CA ILE A 217 -1.45 1.49 8.41
C ILE A 217 -1.26 0.74 7.10
N TRP A 218 -0.03 0.38 6.78
CA TRP A 218 0.25 -0.65 5.78
C TRP A 218 0.95 -1.84 6.41
N ARG A 219 0.45 -3.05 6.13
CA ARG A 219 0.98 -4.32 6.63
C ARG A 219 1.73 -4.99 5.50
N PHE A 220 3.05 -4.99 5.56
CA PHE A 220 3.85 -5.57 4.48
C PHE A 220 3.88 -7.09 4.58
N ASN A 221 4.58 -7.66 5.57
CA ASN A 221 4.78 -9.11 5.70
C ASN A 221 3.94 -9.76 6.82
N GLY A 222 2.75 -9.20 7.09
CA GLY A 222 1.78 -9.70 8.07
C GLY A 222 1.51 -8.71 9.20
N ASN A 223 0.68 -9.11 10.17
CA ASN A 223 0.10 -8.20 11.17
C ASN A 223 1.10 -7.50 12.09
N GLN A 224 2.32 -8.03 12.25
CA GLN A 224 3.36 -7.44 13.10
C GLN A 224 4.28 -6.49 12.33
N ASP A 225 4.34 -6.60 11.00
CA ASP A 225 5.18 -5.78 10.14
C ASP A 225 4.33 -4.66 9.53
N MET A 226 4.05 -3.65 10.36
CA MET A 226 3.21 -2.52 9.99
C MET A 226 4.00 -1.22 9.95
N TYR A 227 3.68 -0.41 8.93
CA TYR A 227 4.15 0.96 8.76
C TYR A 227 3.01 1.90 9.07
N THR A 228 3.31 3.00 9.75
CA THR A 228 2.29 3.97 10.12
C THR A 228 2.63 5.39 9.69
N THR A 229 1.59 6.17 9.39
CA THR A 229 1.70 7.61 9.23
C THR A 229 0.45 8.26 9.78
N CYS A 230 0.63 9.33 10.54
CA CYS A 230 -0.50 10.08 11.11
C CYS A 230 -0.58 11.49 10.54
N TRP A 231 -1.80 11.96 10.39
CA TRP A 231 -2.11 13.35 10.12
C TRP A 231 -3.34 13.77 10.91
N ASP A 232 -3.52 15.07 11.00
CA ASP A 232 -4.71 15.68 11.59
C ASP A 232 -5.52 16.33 10.46
N ALA A 233 -6.83 16.40 10.64
CA ALA A 233 -7.74 17.00 9.67
C ALA A 233 -8.87 17.74 10.36
N ASP A 234 -9.14 18.96 9.90
CA ASP A 234 -10.38 19.67 10.19
C ASP A 234 -11.48 19.11 9.28
N VAL A 235 -12.52 18.53 9.87
CA VAL A 235 -13.77 18.23 9.15
C VAL A 235 -14.69 19.44 9.32
N VAL A 236 -15.08 20.04 8.20
CA VAL A 236 -16.01 21.16 8.13
C VAL A 236 -17.36 20.70 7.59
N ALA A 237 -18.40 21.51 7.75
CA ALA A 237 -19.77 21.10 7.42
C ALA A 237 -20.00 20.94 5.92
N THR A 238 -19.30 21.70 5.07
CA THR A 238 -19.58 21.74 3.64
C THR A 238 -18.32 21.92 2.79
N LYS A 239 -18.43 21.52 1.51
CA LYS A 239 -17.44 21.81 0.48
C LYS A 239 -17.12 23.31 0.37
N ALA A 240 -18.14 24.17 0.44
CA ALA A 240 -17.96 25.62 0.33
C ALA A 240 -17.08 26.19 1.46
N GLU A 241 -17.25 25.69 2.68
CA GLU A 241 -16.43 26.07 3.83
C GLU A 241 -14.98 25.61 3.66
N ARG A 242 -14.78 24.36 3.20
CA ARG A 242 -13.45 23.82 2.87
C ARG A 242 -12.76 24.67 1.82
N ASP A 243 -13.47 24.97 0.73
CA ASP A 243 -12.94 25.74 -0.40
C ASP A 243 -12.59 27.18 0.00
N ALA A 244 -13.35 27.79 0.92
CA ALA A 244 -13.01 29.10 1.49
C ALA A 244 -11.70 29.06 2.27
N ILE A 245 -11.49 28.03 3.10
CA ILE A 245 -10.24 27.83 3.85
C ILE A 245 -9.07 27.58 2.89
N TYR A 246 -9.25 26.74 1.87
CA TYR A 246 -8.21 26.46 0.88
C TYR A 246 -7.85 27.72 0.09
N THR A 247 -8.84 28.52 -0.33
CA THR A 247 -8.61 29.81 -0.99
C THR A 247 -7.82 30.77 -0.09
N GLN A 248 -8.16 30.86 1.20
CA GLN A 248 -7.43 31.68 2.17
C GLN A 248 -5.96 31.23 2.32
N ARG A 249 -5.70 29.93 2.25
CA ARG A 249 -4.36 29.33 2.32
C ARG A 249 -3.62 29.33 0.97
N ALA A 250 -4.20 29.93 -0.08
CA ALA A 250 -3.70 29.88 -1.45
C ALA A 250 -3.48 28.44 -1.99
N LEU A 251 -4.36 27.51 -1.58
CA LEU A 251 -4.39 26.13 -2.03
C LEU A 251 -5.45 25.94 -3.13
N SER A 252 -5.23 24.93 -3.97
CA SER A 252 -6.16 24.58 -5.04
C SER A 252 -7.50 24.06 -4.50
N THR A 253 -8.61 24.63 -4.99
CA THR A 253 -9.98 24.13 -4.76
C THR A 253 -10.47 23.24 -5.90
N LYS A 254 -9.58 22.88 -6.84
CA LYS A 254 -9.92 22.03 -7.98
C LYS A 254 -10.46 20.68 -7.51
N PRO A 255 -11.40 20.09 -8.29
CA PRO A 255 -11.86 18.73 -8.03
C PRO A 255 -10.72 17.72 -8.22
N LEU A 256 -10.91 16.54 -7.64
CA LEU A 256 -10.06 15.40 -7.88
C LEU A 256 -10.19 14.96 -9.35
N ILE A 257 -9.08 14.54 -9.97
CA ILE A 257 -9.11 13.92 -11.29
C ILE A 257 -8.75 12.43 -11.22
N ASP A 258 -9.39 11.60 -12.04
CA ASP A 258 -9.02 10.19 -12.20
C ASP A 258 -8.23 10.00 -13.50
N VAL A 259 -6.92 9.80 -13.37
CA VAL A 259 -6.01 9.65 -14.50
C VAL A 259 -6.31 8.36 -15.28
N ALA A 260 -6.75 7.29 -14.60
CA ALA A 260 -7.12 6.03 -15.25
C ALA A 260 -8.37 6.18 -16.15
N LEU A 261 -9.19 7.21 -15.93
CA LEU A 261 -10.36 7.53 -16.75
C LEU A 261 -10.09 8.62 -17.80
N GLY A 262 -8.82 8.89 -18.11
CA GLY A 262 -8.40 9.92 -19.06
C GLY A 262 -8.43 11.34 -18.46
N GLY A 263 -8.22 11.47 -17.14
CA GLY A 263 -8.16 12.76 -16.46
C GLY A 263 -9.52 13.42 -16.23
N LYS A 264 -10.60 12.61 -16.14
CA LYS A 264 -11.94 13.13 -15.84
C LYS A 264 -12.05 13.57 -14.39
N GLU A 265 -12.78 14.65 -14.16
CA GLU A 265 -13.12 15.09 -12.82
C GLU A 265 -13.99 14.04 -12.12
N VAL A 266 -13.69 13.79 -10.85
CA VAL A 266 -14.50 12.93 -9.98
C VAL A 266 -15.48 13.83 -9.24
N SER A 267 -16.78 13.62 -9.47
CA SER A 267 -17.82 14.35 -8.72
C SER A 267 -17.84 13.87 -7.27
N ASP A 268 -17.81 14.81 -6.33
CA ASP A 268 -18.09 14.50 -4.93
C ASP A 268 -19.56 14.10 -4.79
N SER A 269 -19.84 12.94 -4.18
CA SER A 269 -21.20 12.44 -3.96
C SER A 269 -22.03 13.29 -2.97
N ALA A 270 -21.50 14.41 -2.49
CA ALA A 270 -22.17 15.30 -1.54
C ALA A 270 -23.20 16.25 -2.19
N ASP A 271 -23.22 16.38 -3.51
CA ASP A 271 -24.34 17.02 -4.20
C ASP A 271 -25.51 16.05 -4.26
N VAL A 272 -26.35 16.09 -3.22
CA VAL A 272 -27.72 15.57 -3.27
C VAL A 272 -28.47 16.32 -4.36
N VAL A 273 -28.36 15.84 -5.59
CA VAL A 273 -29.26 16.19 -6.68
C VAL A 273 -30.63 15.71 -6.24
N THR A 274 -31.47 16.67 -5.85
CA THR A 274 -32.91 16.47 -5.67
C THR A 274 -33.49 16.16 -7.05
N THR A 275 -33.36 14.90 -7.49
CA THR A 275 -33.99 14.45 -8.74
C THR A 275 -35.45 14.21 -8.43
N THR A 276 -36.27 15.17 -8.86
CA THR A 276 -37.72 15.13 -8.79
C THR A 276 -38.22 13.86 -9.49
N THR A 277 -38.93 13.05 -8.75
CA THR A 277 -39.66 11.87 -9.20
C THR A 277 -40.55 12.23 -10.39
N THR A 278 -40.32 11.63 -11.54
CA THR A 278 -41.36 11.47 -12.56
C THR A 278 -41.49 10.00 -12.92
N THR A 279 -42.53 9.41 -12.34
CA THR A 279 -43.13 8.14 -12.74
C THR A 279 -43.47 8.16 -14.23
N SER A 280 -43.03 7.14 -14.98
CA SER A 280 -43.82 6.66 -16.11
C SER A 280 -43.62 5.17 -16.34
N ALA A 281 -44.77 4.50 -16.22
CA ALA A 281 -45.20 3.17 -16.58
C ALA A 281 -44.34 2.28 -17.51
N ASN A 282 -44.29 1.01 -17.10
CA ASN A 282 -44.10 -0.20 -17.91
C ASN A 282 -45.08 -0.26 -19.10
N PRO A 283 -44.76 -0.98 -20.18
CA PRO A 283 -45.38 -2.30 -20.30
C PRO A 283 -44.48 -3.42 -20.90
N GLN A 284 -44.63 -4.61 -20.34
CA GLN A 284 -44.38 -5.92 -20.97
C GLN A 284 -45.32 -6.11 -22.19
N PRO A 285 -45.03 -7.00 -23.18
CA PRO A 285 -45.28 -8.44 -22.96
C PRO A 285 -44.37 -9.45 -23.71
N GLU A 286 -44.32 -10.67 -23.14
CA GLU A 286 -44.41 -12.01 -23.75
C GLU A 286 -43.35 -12.58 -24.73
N GLY A 287 -42.91 -13.81 -24.41
CA GLY A 287 -43.02 -14.91 -25.36
C GLY A 287 -41.86 -15.91 -25.50
N GLY A 288 -41.84 -16.97 -24.68
CA GLY A 288 -41.85 -18.37 -25.16
C GLY A 288 -40.55 -19.13 -25.51
N GLY A 289 -40.45 -20.37 -25.00
CA GLY A 289 -39.75 -21.52 -25.63
C GLY A 289 -38.53 -22.06 -24.87
N THR A 290 -38.67 -22.97 -23.88
CA THR A 290 -38.74 -24.46 -23.92
C THR A 290 -37.45 -25.25 -24.24
N ASN A 291 -37.15 -26.19 -23.33
CA ASN A 291 -36.53 -27.53 -23.50
C ASN A 291 -35.02 -27.60 -23.79
N SER A 292 -34.27 -28.64 -23.40
CA SER A 292 -34.45 -29.86 -22.58
C SER A 292 -33.11 -30.62 -22.63
N GLY A 293 -32.77 -31.35 -21.54
CA GLY A 293 -31.90 -32.53 -21.57
C GLY A 293 -30.39 -32.27 -21.69
N GLY A 294 -29.50 -33.07 -21.13
CA GLY A 294 -29.64 -34.35 -20.50
C GLY A 294 -28.26 -34.87 -20.07
N ASN A 295 -28.34 -35.76 -19.09
CA ASN A 295 -27.33 -36.56 -18.38
C ASN A 295 -26.25 -37.25 -19.25
N THR A 296 -25.05 -37.49 -18.70
CA THR A 296 -24.41 -38.83 -18.48
C THR A 296 -22.92 -38.74 -18.10
N ASP A 297 -22.64 -39.10 -16.85
CA ASP A 297 -21.83 -40.25 -16.38
C ASP A 297 -20.59 -40.79 -17.14
N LEU A 298 -19.63 -41.21 -16.30
CA LEU A 298 -18.66 -42.32 -16.40
C LEU A 298 -17.36 -42.15 -17.23
N ASP A 299 -16.21 -42.22 -16.53
CA ASP A 299 -15.38 -43.43 -16.39
C ASP A 299 -13.85 -43.18 -16.38
N SER A 300 -13.22 -44.04 -15.61
CA SER A 300 -11.83 -44.41 -15.37
C SER A 300 -10.75 -44.20 -16.44
N GLY A 301 -9.51 -44.07 -15.95
CA GLY A 301 -8.32 -44.31 -16.78
C GLY A 301 -7.01 -43.82 -16.17
N SER A 302 -6.47 -44.56 -15.19
CA SER A 302 -5.03 -44.54 -14.91
C SER A 302 -4.31 -45.40 -15.95
N PRO A 303 -3.10 -45.02 -16.40
CA PRO A 303 -2.01 -45.96 -16.16
C PRO A 303 -0.65 -45.32 -15.82
N ASN A 304 0.02 -45.96 -14.86
CA ASN A 304 1.45 -46.27 -14.78
C ASN A 304 2.46 -45.42 -15.57
N THR A 305 3.37 -44.77 -14.84
CA THR A 305 4.74 -44.53 -15.30
C THR A 305 5.76 -44.99 -14.25
N ASN A 306 6.44 -46.07 -14.62
CA ASN A 306 7.73 -46.60 -14.19
C ASN A 306 8.59 -45.73 -13.26
N ASP A 307 8.83 -46.24 -12.05
CA ASP A 307 9.91 -45.81 -11.18
C ASP A 307 11.28 -46.24 -11.75
N ALA A 308 12.13 -45.24 -11.93
CA ALA A 308 13.54 -45.38 -12.25
C ALA A 308 14.32 -45.75 -10.97
N ASN A 309 14.87 -46.96 -10.95
CA ASN A 309 15.90 -47.35 -9.99
C ASN A 309 17.27 -46.93 -10.55
N GLN A 310 17.74 -45.73 -10.18
CA GLN A 310 19.17 -45.40 -10.25
C GLN A 310 19.68 -45.08 -8.85
N THR A 311 20.42 -46.04 -8.32
CA THR A 311 21.28 -45.93 -7.16
C THR A 311 22.58 -45.20 -7.56
N GLY A 312 22.98 -44.17 -6.82
CA GLY A 312 24.32 -43.61 -6.93
C GLY A 312 24.47 -42.17 -6.43
N ASN A 313 25.25 -42.00 -5.36
CA ASN A 313 25.85 -40.76 -4.84
C ASN A 313 24.97 -39.81 -3.98
N GLY A 314 24.54 -40.30 -2.81
CA GLY A 314 23.85 -39.47 -1.78
C GLY A 314 24.66 -39.09 -0.54
N ALA A 315 25.93 -39.51 -0.41
CA ALA A 315 26.64 -39.39 0.87
C ALA A 315 27.43 -38.08 1.07
N THR A 316 27.81 -37.38 0.00
CA THR A 316 28.66 -36.17 0.11
C THR A 316 27.88 -34.86 0.02
N THR A 317 26.70 -34.82 -0.60
CA THR A 317 25.86 -33.62 -0.68
C THR A 317 25.07 -33.33 0.61
N ALA A 318 24.69 -34.38 1.36
CA ALA A 318 23.96 -34.22 2.62
C ALA A 318 24.82 -33.59 3.74
N HIS A 319 26.12 -33.88 3.77
CA HIS A 319 27.05 -33.37 4.80
C HIS A 319 27.34 -31.86 4.64
N HIS A 320 27.31 -31.35 3.41
CA HIS A 320 27.56 -29.92 3.10
C HIS A 320 26.31 -29.04 3.28
N ALA A 321 25.11 -29.59 3.08
CA ALA A 321 23.86 -28.89 3.37
C ALA A 321 23.65 -28.73 4.89
N PHE A 322 23.99 -29.75 5.68
CA PHE A 322 23.88 -29.71 7.13
C PHE A 322 24.79 -28.65 7.76
N THR A 323 26.02 -28.51 7.28
CA THR A 323 27.00 -27.55 7.83
C THR A 323 26.63 -26.09 7.56
N CYS A 324 26.02 -25.76 6.42
CA CYS A 324 25.49 -24.40 6.17
C CYS A 324 24.30 -24.07 7.08
N ILE A 325 23.36 -25.02 7.26
CA ILE A 325 22.17 -24.81 8.08
C ILE A 325 22.54 -24.68 9.57
N SER A 326 23.47 -25.49 10.07
CA SER A 326 23.93 -25.41 11.47
C SER A 326 24.64 -24.09 11.79
N PHE A 327 25.40 -23.53 10.84
CA PHE A 327 26.06 -22.23 11.02
C PHE A 327 25.05 -21.07 11.00
N ILE A 328 24.03 -21.13 10.13
CA ILE A 328 22.95 -20.14 10.07
C ILE A 328 22.12 -20.15 11.38
N ILE A 329 21.80 -21.33 11.91
CA ILE A 329 21.06 -21.48 13.17
C ILE A 329 21.88 -20.97 14.36
N MET A 330 23.18 -21.27 14.42
CA MET A 330 24.05 -20.75 15.49
C MET A 330 24.23 -19.23 15.42
N LEU A 331 24.29 -18.63 14.23
CA LEU A 331 24.39 -17.17 14.09
C LEU A 331 23.07 -16.47 14.46
N ALA A 332 21.93 -17.06 14.11
CA ALA A 332 20.60 -16.55 14.49
C ALA A 332 20.38 -16.59 16.01
N LEU A 333 20.87 -17.63 16.70
CA LEU A 333 20.77 -17.76 18.16
C LEU A 333 21.66 -16.76 18.93
N VAL A 334 22.79 -16.34 18.36
CA VAL A 334 23.71 -15.37 18.98
C VAL A 334 23.22 -13.93 18.81
N LEU A 335 22.38 -13.65 17.81
CA LEU A 335 21.85 -12.31 17.52
C LEU A 335 20.47 -12.03 18.15
N THR A 336 19.90 -13.00 18.88
CA THR A 336 18.64 -12.86 19.65
C THR A 336 18.85 -12.73 21.17
N ILE A 337 20.08 -12.46 21.62
CA ILE A 337 20.44 -12.07 23.01
C ILE A 337 20.80 -10.60 23.01
#